data_AF-A0A0C7NNC6-F1
#
_entry.id   AF-A0A0C7NNC6-F1
#
_cell.length_a   1.000
_cell.length_b   1.000
_cell.length_c   1.000
_cell.angle_alpha   90.00
_cell.angle_beta   90.00
_cell.angle_gamma   90.00
#
_symmetry.space_group_name_H-M   'P 1'
#
loop_
_entity.id
_entity.type
_entity.pdbx_description
1 polymer ?
#
loop_
_entity_poly.entity_id
_entity_poly.type
_entity_poly.pdbx_seq_one_letter_code
_entity_poly.pdbx_strand_id
1 'polypeptide(L)' 'MDLEINYDKILNIVKLKFAVPVIVAKRAETLKNIDQLKGVSQKKDYVAIALKELEEGKIVLKK' A
#
# COMPACT_ATOMS: atom_id res chain seq x y z
N MET A 1 5.54 -1.99 -15.38
CA MET A 1 4.84 -3.10 -14.71
C MET A 1 3.37 -2.74 -14.75
N ASP A 2 2.57 -3.45 -15.55
CA ASP A 2 1.12 -3.45 -15.34
C ASP A 2 0.87 -4.19 -14.03
N LEU A 3 0.66 -3.44 -12.95
CA LEU A 3 0.10 -4.06 -11.76
C LEU A 3 -1.39 -4.19 -12.04
N GLU A 4 -1.84 -5.40 -12.39
CA GLU A 4 -3.25 -5.76 -12.36
C GLU A 4 -3.75 -5.67 -10.91
N ILE A 5 -4.08 -4.46 -10.46
CA ILE A 5 -4.61 -4.20 -9.11
C ILE A 5 -6.11 -4.41 -9.16
N ASN A 6 -6.59 -5.40 -8.41
CA ASN A 6 -8.03 -5.65 -8.33
C ASN A 6 -8.68 -4.72 -7.29
N TYR A 7 -9.27 -3.64 -7.77
CA TYR A 7 -9.89 -2.63 -6.92
C TYR A 7 -11.12 -3.16 -6.17
N ASP A 8 -11.88 -4.10 -6.75
CA ASP A 8 -13.05 -4.70 -6.08
C ASP A 8 -12.66 -5.50 -4.83
N LYS A 9 -11.54 -6.24 -4.88
CA LYS A 9 -11.00 -6.91 -3.69
C LYS A 9 -10.59 -5.91 -2.62
N ILE A 10 -9.93 -4.82 -3.00
CA ILE A 10 -9.53 -3.76 -2.08
C ILE A 10 -10.77 -3.13 -1.41
N LEU A 11 -11.85 -2.89 -2.16
CA LEU A 11 -13.09 -2.34 -1.63
C LEU A 11 -13.84 -3.30 -0.70
N ASN A 12 -13.71 -4.62 -0.91
CA ASN A 12 -14.25 -5.61 0.01
C ASN A 12 -13.50 -5.62 1.37
N ILE A 13 -12.21 -5.29 1.36
CA ILE A 13 -11.39 -5.19 2.59
C ILE A 13 -11.61 -3.83 3.26
N VAL A 14 -11.60 -2.76 2.48
CA VAL A 14 -11.74 -1.38 2.95
C VAL A 14 -13.16 -0.89 2.68
N LYS A 15 -14.01 -0.97 3.70
CA LYS A 15 -15.43 -0.56 3.61
C LYS A 15 -15.67 0.89 3.16
N LEU A 16 -14.66 1.75 3.27
CA LEU A 16 -14.74 3.17 2.92
C LEU A 16 -13.82 3.47 1.73
N LYS A 17 -14.40 3.77 0.57
CA LYS A 17 -13.65 4.03 -0.68
C LYS A 17 -12.59 5.13 -0.55
N PHE A 18 -12.90 6.17 0.23
CA PHE A 18 -12.01 7.31 0.49
C PHE A 18 -10.86 6.96 1.45
N ALA A 19 -10.96 5.88 2.22
CA ALA A 19 -9.89 5.45 3.11
C ALA A 19 -8.75 4.78 2.33
N VAL A 20 -9.04 4.16 1.16
CA VAL A 20 -8.06 3.47 0.32
C VAL A 20 -6.83 4.35 0.01
N PRO A 21 -6.95 5.54 -0.59
CA PRO A 21 -5.79 6.38 -0.88
C PRO A 21 -5.03 6.82 0.38
N VAL A 22 -5.73 7.06 1.49
CA VAL A 22 -5.09 7.45 2.78
C VAL A 22 -4.25 6.31 3.33
N ILE A 23 -4.78 5.08 3.30
CA ILE A 23 -4.10 3.88 3.79
C ILE A 23 -2.87 3.58 2.92
N VAL A 24 -3.05 3.63 1.60
CA VAL A 24 -1.97 3.40 0.63
C VAL A 24 -0.87 4.44 0.80
N ALA A 25 -1.20 5.73 0.90
CA ALA A 25 -0.22 6.80 1.09
C ALA A 25 0.57 6.61 2.39
N LYS A 26 -0.12 6.36 3.52
CA LYS A 26 0.52 6.14 4.82
C LYS A 26 1.44 4.92 4.81
N ARG A 27 1.04 3.85 4.12
CA ARG A 27 1.85 2.64 3.99
C ARG A 27 3.06 2.87 3.08
N ALA A 28 2.88 3.55 1.95
CA ALA A 28 3.95 3.90 1.03
C ALA A 28 5.01 4.78 1.71
N GLU A 29 4.60 5.77 2.52
CA GLU A 29 5.53 6.56 3.35
C GLU A 29 6.30 5.70 4.35
N THR A 30 5.62 4.77 5.02
CA THR A 30 6.27 3.85 5.97
C THR A 30 7.34 3.00 5.27
N LEU A 31 7.02 2.45 4.09
CA LEU A 31 7.96 1.66 3.29
C LEU A 31 9.17 2.50 2.85
N LYS A 32 8.93 3.73 2.40
CA LYS A 32 9.99 4.68 2.02
C LYS A 32 10.89 5.01 3.21
N ASN A 33 10.31 5.31 4.38
CA ASN A 33 11.07 5.62 5.59
C ASN A 33 11.91 4.42 6.04
N ILE A 34 11.38 3.20 5.97
CA ILE A 34 12.12 1.97 6.29
C ILE A 34 13.29 1.77 5.31
N ASP A 35 13.07 1.94 4.01
CA ASP A 35 14.13 1.80 3.00
C ASP A 35 15.21 2.88 3.18
N GLN A 36 14.83 4.12 3.52
CA GLN A 36 15.77 5.19 3.87
C GLN A 36 16.61 4.84 5.10
N LEU A 37 15.99 4.34 6.18
CA LEU A 37 16.69 3.90 7.38
C LEU A 37 17.65 2.73 7.11
N LYS A 38 17.32 1.86 6.15
CA LYS A 38 18.16 0.74 5.71
C LYS A 38 19.24 1.14 4.69
N GLY A 39 19.31 2.42 4.30
CA GLY A 39 20.27 2.89 3.30
C GLY A 39 20.00 2.40 1.88
N VAL A 40 18.78 1.92 1.59
CA VAL A 40 18.40 1.40 0.27
C VAL A 40 18.12 2.59 -0.67
N SER A 41 18.99 2.82 -1.65
CA SER A 41 18.85 3.89 -2.66
C SER A 41 18.07 3.47 -3.92
N GLN A 42 17.52 2.26 -3.98
CA GLN A 42 16.73 1.83 -5.14
C GLN A 42 15.36 2.53 -5.16
N LYS A 43 15.04 3.19 -6.27
CA LYS A 43 13.67 3.66 -6.55
C LYS A 43 12.76 2.44 -6.71
N LYS A 44 11.94 2.19 -5.70
CA LYS A 44 10.80 1.27 -5.76
C LYS A 44 9.51 2.07 -5.89
N ASP A 45 8.53 1.50 -6.57
CA ASP A 45 7.17 2.03 -6.59
C ASP A 45 6.44 1.62 -5.30
N TYR A 46 6.64 2.41 -4.25
CA TYR A 46 6.07 2.15 -2.93
C TYR A 46 4.54 2.18 -2.92
N VAL A 47 3.93 2.93 -3.84
CA VAL A 47 2.47 3.03 -3.98
C VAL A 47 1.92 1.72 -4.55
N ALA A 48 2.53 1.21 -5.61
CA ALA A 48 2.20 -0.09 -6.18
C ALA A 48 2.33 -1.23 -5.16
N ILE A 49 3.42 -1.24 -4.38
CA ILE A 49 3.64 -2.23 -3.32
C ILE A 49 2.55 -2.13 -2.25
N ALA A 50 2.24 -0.92 -1.79
CA ALA A 50 1.21 -0.70 -0.78
C ALA A 50 -0.20 -1.11 -1.26
N LEU A 51 -0.54 -0.85 -2.53
CA LEU A 51 -1.81 -1.29 -3.12
C LEU A 51 -1.91 -2.82 -3.18
N LYS A 52 -0.81 -3.49 -3.53
CA LYS A 52 -0.76 -4.96 -3.57
C LYS A 52 -0.86 -5.57 -2.18
N GLU A 53 -0.16 -5.01 -1.19
CA GLU A 53 -0.30 -5.41 0.21
C GLU A 53 -1.73 -5.20 0.74
N LEU A 54 -2.41 -4.15 0.27
CA LEU A 54 -3.80 -3.89 0.63
C LEU A 54 -4.75 -4.90 -0.01
N GLU A 55 -4.56 -5.23 -1.29
CA GLU A 55 -5.33 -6.27 -2.01
C GLU A 55 -5.17 -7.64 -1.34
N GLU A 56 -3.96 -7.99 -0.89
CA GLU A 56 -3.65 -9.24 -0.20
C GLU A 56 -4.14 -9.27 1.26
N GLY A 57 -4.72 -8.17 1.77
CA GLY A 57 -5.19 -8.08 3.16
C GLY A 57 -4.09 -8.04 4.22
N LYS A 58 -2.84 -7.77 3.81
CA LYS A 58 -1.67 -7.69 4.72
C LYS A 58 -1.64 -6.40 5.53
N ILE A 59 -2.38 -5.37 5.10
CA ILE A 59 -2.52 -4.13 5.86
C ILE A 59 -3.60 -4.32 6.93
N VAL A 60 -3.16 -4.63 8.14
CA VAL A 60 -4.04 -4.67 9.32
C VAL A 60 -4.37 -3.24 9.72
N LEU A 61 -5.57 -2.78 9.32
CA LEU A 61 -6.16 -1.59 9.90
C LEU A 61 -6.42 -1.88 11.38
N LYS A 62 -5.62 -1.30 12.28
CA LYS A 62 -5.89 -1.35 13.71
C LYS A 62 -7.29 -0.76 13.91
N LYS A 63 -8.21 -1.61 14.40
CA LYS A 63 -9.60 -1.27 14.70
C LYS A 63 -9.69 -0.21 15.79
#